data_AF-A0A640UMS7-F1
#
_entry.id   AF-A0A640UMS7-F1
#
_cell.length_a   1.000
_cell.length_b   1.000
_cell.length_c   1.000
_cell.angle_alpha   90.00
_cell.angle_beta   90.00
_cell.angle_gamma   90.00
#
_symmetry.space_group_name_H-M   'P 1'
#
loop_
_entity.id
_entity.type
_entity.pdbx_description
1 polymer ?
#
loop_
_entity_poly.entity_id
_entity_poly.type
_entity_poly.pdbx_seq_one_letter_code
_entity_poly.pdbx_strand_id
1 'polypeptide(L)'
;MTFGFASPPPVSPPVSADSARLGRMLAPAEWASAGIPLLRSPRELVVGLHDRHRPGPSTAIVAVLDPQERVTASASFTELAAAPDGWEFRNVLLAHLRRVIPHDLRLRAPVRTAVLLYCRAGEPRWTETDGAWMWGLRDACTLHGLRCGAYITLTPDRWQVLGEDRGGRRPTPSPMDQPLGEPAPSAAGRRETLRATAARPEAPRTAMGIPGQNRSVPRCTGGGAPEAHRHTAAR
;
A
#
# COMPACT_ATOMS: atom_id res chain seq x y z
N MET A 1 -41.52 40.84 39.53
CA MET A 1 -40.14 40.52 39.14
C MET A 1 -40.21 39.75 37.83
N THR A 2 -39.69 40.30 36.72
CA THR A 2 -39.65 39.61 35.42
C THR A 2 -38.25 39.04 35.24
N PHE A 3 -38.15 37.73 35.06
CA PHE A 3 -36.91 37.05 34.72
C PHE A 3 -36.80 37.01 33.20
N GLY A 4 -35.81 37.73 32.65
CA GLY A 4 -35.50 37.68 31.23
C GLY A 4 -34.75 36.39 30.90
N PHE A 5 -35.32 35.56 30.02
CA PHE A 5 -34.62 34.43 29.44
C PHE A 5 -33.66 34.95 28.36
N ALA A 6 -32.36 34.80 28.59
CA ALA A 6 -31.34 35.08 27.57
C ALA A 6 -31.42 34.02 26.47
N SER A 7 -31.44 34.47 25.21
CA SER A 7 -31.41 33.57 24.05
C SER A 7 -30.08 32.81 24.02
N PRO A 8 -30.08 31.47 23.78
CA PRO A 8 -28.84 30.72 23.67
C PRO A 8 -28.01 31.25 22.49
N PRO A 9 -26.67 31.21 22.57
CA PRO A 9 -25.82 31.63 21.48
C PRO A 9 -26.08 30.75 20.24
N PRO A 10 -25.97 31.31 19.02
CA PRO A 10 -26.16 30.54 17.80
C PRO A 10 -25.15 29.38 17.76
N VAL A 11 -25.67 28.17 17.61
CA VAL A 11 -24.86 26.97 17.35
C VAL A 11 -24.26 27.12 15.96
N SER A 12 -22.93 27.19 15.86
CA SER A 12 -22.23 27.22 14.58
C SER A 12 -22.68 26.03 13.71
N PRO A 13 -22.89 26.24 12.39
CA PRO A 13 -23.27 25.14 11.50
C PRO A 13 -22.21 24.03 11.54
N PRO A 14 -22.62 22.75 11.39
CA PRO A 14 -21.68 21.65 11.37
C PRO A 14 -20.67 21.87 10.24
N VAL A 15 -19.38 21.74 10.57
CA VAL A 15 -18.29 21.83 9.60
C VAL A 15 -18.53 20.76 8.53
N SER A 16 -18.58 21.17 7.25
CA SER A 16 -18.78 20.25 6.14
C SER A 16 -17.69 19.18 6.12
N ALA A 17 -18.02 17.97 5.68
CA ALA A 17 -17.07 16.86 5.56
C ALA A 17 -15.83 17.25 4.73
N ASP A 18 -16.01 18.05 3.67
CA ASP A 18 -14.90 18.52 2.83
C ASP A 18 -14.03 19.55 3.53
N SER A 19 -14.60 20.46 4.32
CA SER A 19 -13.80 21.39 5.14
C SER A 19 -12.99 20.64 6.21
N ALA A 20 -13.57 19.59 6.80
CA ALA A 20 -12.88 18.74 7.76
C ALA A 20 -11.75 17.92 7.11
N ARG A 21 -11.94 17.45 5.87
CA ARG A 21 -10.91 16.77 5.07
C ARG A 21 -9.77 17.70 4.68
N LEU A 22 -10.09 18.91 4.21
CA LEU A 22 -9.08 19.93 3.87
C LEU A 22 -8.24 20.31 5.08
N GLY A 23 -8.84 20.39 6.29
CA GLY A 23 -8.10 20.57 7.54
C GLY A 23 -7.22 19.38 7.95
N ARG A 24 -7.32 18.25 7.24
CA ARG A 24 -6.54 17.02 7.43
C ARG A 24 -5.70 16.67 6.21
N MET A 25 -5.24 17.70 5.51
CA MET A 25 -4.27 17.62 4.43
C MET A 25 -3.15 18.61 4.69
N LEU A 26 -1.94 18.30 4.24
CA LEU A 26 -0.80 19.21 4.31
C LEU A 26 -0.36 19.64 2.91
N ALA A 27 -0.20 20.94 2.73
CA ALA A 27 0.39 21.50 1.51
C ALA A 27 1.92 21.24 1.49
N PRO A 28 2.56 21.23 0.31
CA PRO A 28 4.01 21.05 0.18
C PRO A 28 4.83 22.03 1.02
N ALA A 29 4.41 23.29 1.08
CA ALA A 29 5.10 24.33 1.84
C ALA A 29 5.00 24.09 3.35
N GLU A 30 3.84 23.67 3.85
CA GLU A 30 3.65 23.31 5.26
C GLU A 30 4.52 22.11 5.63
N TRP A 31 4.55 21.09 4.76
CA TRP A 31 5.40 19.92 4.94
C TRP A 31 6.88 20.28 4.99
N ALA A 32 7.36 21.09 4.04
CA ALA A 32 8.75 21.56 4.02
C ALA A 32 9.10 22.40 5.27
N SER A 33 8.16 23.20 5.77
CA SER A 33 8.35 24.02 6.98
C SER A 33 8.31 23.22 8.29
N ALA A 34 7.82 21.97 8.27
CA ALA A 34 7.63 21.16 9.48
C ALA A 34 8.94 20.64 10.09
N GLY A 35 10.10 20.89 9.45
CA GLY A 35 11.41 20.49 9.98
C GLY A 35 11.62 18.98 9.99
N ILE A 36 11.08 18.29 8.97
CA ILE A 36 11.23 16.83 8.82
C ILE A 36 12.73 16.48 8.73
N PRO A 37 13.23 15.49 9.51
CA PRO A 37 14.63 15.10 9.47
C PRO A 37 15.03 14.61 8.07
N LEU A 38 16.09 15.19 7.52
CA LEU A 38 16.63 14.80 6.22
C LEU A 38 17.24 13.41 6.30
N LEU A 39 16.86 12.53 5.36
CA LEU A 39 17.50 11.23 5.21
C LEU A 39 18.94 11.38 4.71
N ARG A 40 19.89 10.62 5.23
CA ARG A 40 21.27 10.56 4.75
C ARG A 40 21.37 9.96 3.36
N SER A 41 20.74 8.81 3.12
CA SER A 41 20.75 8.12 1.82
C SER A 41 19.34 7.67 1.39
N PRO A 42 18.51 8.59 0.87
CA PRO A 42 17.14 8.25 0.43
C PRO A 42 17.13 7.22 -0.70
N ARG A 43 18.16 7.23 -1.56
CA ARG A 43 18.30 6.25 -2.65
C ARG A 43 18.40 4.81 -2.13
N GLU A 44 19.29 4.57 -1.16
CA GLU A 44 19.48 3.24 -0.57
C GLU A 44 18.21 2.77 0.14
N LEU A 45 17.54 3.65 0.86
CA LEU A 45 16.26 3.35 1.50
C LEU A 45 15.20 2.95 0.48
N VAL A 46 15.05 3.70 -0.61
CA VAL A 46 14.06 3.40 -1.66
C VAL A 46 14.38 2.08 -2.35
N VAL A 47 15.64 1.81 -2.70
CA VAL A 47 16.07 0.54 -3.30
C VAL A 47 15.79 -0.62 -2.34
N GLY A 48 16.20 -0.51 -1.08
CA GLY A 48 15.99 -1.56 -0.08
C GLY A 48 14.52 -1.85 0.21
N LEU A 49 13.67 -0.82 0.27
CA LEU A 49 12.22 -1.01 0.42
C LEU A 49 11.58 -1.59 -0.84
N HIS A 50 12.02 -1.18 -2.03
CA HIS A 50 11.53 -1.71 -3.29
C HIS A 50 11.86 -3.19 -3.44
N ASP A 51 13.10 -3.60 -3.16
CA ASP A 51 13.52 -5.00 -3.23
C ASP A 51 12.81 -5.87 -2.18
N ARG A 52 12.62 -5.34 -0.96
CA ARG A 52 11.95 -6.06 0.13
C ARG A 52 10.45 -6.27 -0.11
N HIS A 53 9.75 -5.23 -0.54
CA HIS A 53 8.28 -5.24 -0.63
C HIS A 53 7.74 -5.50 -2.03
N ARG A 54 8.59 -5.37 -3.06
CA ARG A 54 8.21 -5.47 -4.50
C ARG A 54 6.89 -4.76 -4.81
N PRO A 55 6.77 -3.46 -4.47
CA PRO A 55 5.49 -2.77 -4.48
C PRO A 55 4.92 -2.64 -5.89
N GLY A 56 3.62 -2.92 -6.00
CA GLY A 56 2.83 -2.60 -7.18
C GLY A 56 2.36 -1.13 -7.18
N PRO A 57 1.58 -0.74 -8.20
CA PRO A 57 0.85 0.54 -8.18
C PRO A 57 -0.04 0.67 -6.95
N SER A 58 -0.22 1.88 -6.44
CA SER A 58 -1.05 2.22 -5.27
C SER A 58 -0.64 1.49 -3.97
N THR A 59 0.62 1.07 -3.87
CA THR A 59 1.18 0.46 -2.66
C THR A 59 1.84 1.52 -1.79
N ALA A 60 1.44 1.61 -0.53
CA ALA A 60 2.11 2.38 0.49
C ALA A 60 3.01 1.46 1.34
N ILE A 61 4.21 1.94 1.68
CA ILE A 61 5.15 1.25 2.56
C ILE A 61 5.52 2.20 3.69
N VAL A 62 5.15 1.84 4.91
CA VAL A 62 5.66 2.51 6.11
C VAL A 62 6.91 1.78 6.59
N ALA A 63 7.98 2.52 6.82
CA ALA A 63 9.25 2.01 7.32
C ALA A 63 9.66 2.77 8.58
N VAL A 64 10.28 2.09 9.53
CA VAL A 64 10.77 2.68 10.76
C VAL A 64 12.28 2.51 10.85
N LEU A 65 12.97 3.63 11.01
CA LEU A 65 14.42 3.72 11.04
C LEU A 65 14.93 3.81 12.48
N ASP A 66 16.05 3.15 12.76
CA ASP A 66 16.83 3.37 13.98
C ASP A 66 17.52 4.75 13.95
N PRO A 67 18.17 5.19 15.05
CA PRO A 67 18.93 6.45 15.07
C PRO A 67 20.10 6.51 14.08
N GLN A 68 20.52 5.35 13.54
CA GLN A 68 21.56 5.23 12.52
C GLN A 68 20.95 5.18 11.10
N GLU A 69 19.66 5.47 10.97
CA GLU A 69 18.88 5.48 9.72
C GLU A 69 18.76 4.11 9.03
N ARG A 70 18.92 3.01 9.77
CA ARG A 70 18.72 1.65 9.24
C ARG A 70 17.28 1.21 9.45
N VAL A 71 16.70 0.54 8.45
CA VAL A 71 15.33 0.02 8.51
C VAL A 71 15.24 -1.11 9.54
N THR A 72 14.51 -0.87 10.63
CA THR A 72 14.26 -1.85 11.71
C THR A 72 12.95 -2.59 11.56
N ALA A 73 11.94 -1.93 10.98
CA ALA A 73 10.63 -2.50 10.71
C ALA A 73 10.06 -1.86 9.45
N SER A 74 9.27 -2.62 8.68
CA SER A 74 8.54 -2.08 7.54
C SER A 74 7.29 -2.90 7.24
N ALA A 75 6.25 -2.24 6.74
CA ALA A 75 5.01 -2.87 6.30
C ALA A 75 4.54 -2.23 5.00
N SER A 76 4.10 -3.06 4.06
CA SER A 76 3.44 -2.63 2.83
C SER A 76 1.95 -2.93 2.88
N PHE A 77 1.15 -2.05 2.30
CA PHE A 77 -0.29 -2.21 2.17
C PHE A 77 -0.79 -1.47 0.93
N THR A 78 -1.93 -1.89 0.40
CA THR A 78 -2.59 -1.25 -0.73
C THR A 78 -3.69 -0.36 -0.18
N GLU A 79 -3.77 0.86 -0.67
CA GLU A 79 -4.78 1.81 -0.23
C GLU A 79 -5.30 2.58 -1.44
N LEU A 80 -6.60 2.51 -1.67
CA LEU A 80 -7.28 3.20 -2.76
C LEU A 80 -8.47 3.97 -2.16
N ALA A 81 -8.23 5.22 -1.80
CA ALA A 81 -9.28 6.12 -1.35
C ALA A 81 -9.79 6.97 -2.53
N ALA A 82 -11.09 6.86 -2.83
CA ALA A 82 -11.74 7.69 -3.86
C ALA A 82 -11.76 9.18 -3.47
N ALA A 83 -11.79 9.46 -2.16
CA ALA A 83 -11.64 10.79 -1.58
C ALA A 83 -10.60 10.71 -0.46
N PRO A 84 -9.35 11.17 -0.67
CA PRO A 84 -8.30 11.02 0.32
C PRO A 84 -8.59 11.84 1.59
N ASP A 85 -8.60 11.18 2.75
CA ASP A 85 -8.73 11.82 4.06
C ASP A 85 -7.55 11.43 4.95
N GLY A 86 -6.81 12.43 5.47
CA GLY A 86 -5.67 12.18 6.34
C GLY A 86 -6.02 11.41 7.62
N TRP A 87 -7.25 11.51 8.13
CA TRP A 87 -7.71 10.74 9.29
C TRP A 87 -7.78 9.23 9.00
N GLU A 88 -8.22 8.85 7.81
CA GLU A 88 -8.28 7.44 7.37
C GLU A 88 -6.86 6.90 7.21
N PHE A 89 -6.01 7.63 6.49
CA PHE A 89 -4.61 7.26 6.28
C PHE A 89 -3.82 7.14 7.58
N ARG A 90 -4.06 8.02 8.55
CA ARG A 90 -3.51 7.87 9.90
C ARG A 90 -3.92 6.55 10.54
N ASN A 91 -5.20 6.19 10.49
CA ASN A 91 -5.69 4.96 11.12
C ASN A 91 -5.06 3.72 10.48
N VAL A 92 -4.93 3.72 9.15
CA VAL A 92 -4.24 2.65 8.41
C VAL A 92 -2.77 2.58 8.84
N LEU A 93 -2.05 3.70 8.86
CA LEU A 93 -0.66 3.76 9.30
C LEU A 93 -0.48 3.23 10.72
N LEU A 94 -1.33 3.64 11.67
CA LEU A 94 -1.29 3.14 13.05
C LEU A 94 -1.55 1.64 13.14
N ALA A 95 -2.50 1.11 12.35
CA ALA A 95 -2.78 -0.32 12.32
C ALA A 95 -1.53 -1.12 11.87
N HIS A 96 -0.79 -0.63 10.87
CA HIS A 96 0.44 -1.28 10.40
C HIS A 96 1.61 -1.08 11.36
N LEU A 97 1.83 0.13 11.89
CA LEU A 97 2.91 0.43 12.83
C LEU A 97 2.81 -0.45 14.09
N ARG A 98 1.62 -0.59 14.68
CA ARG A 98 1.38 -1.42 15.87
C ARG A 98 1.68 -2.91 15.66
N ARG A 99 1.65 -3.39 14.42
CA ARG A 99 1.97 -4.79 14.09
C ARG A 99 3.46 -5.02 13.95
N VAL A 100 4.22 -4.03 13.47
CA VAL A 100 5.64 -4.23 13.10
C VAL A 100 6.62 -3.65 14.11
N ILE A 101 6.19 -2.72 14.96
CA ILE A 101 7.07 -2.15 15.98
C ILE A 101 6.31 -1.69 17.24
N PRO A 102 6.86 -1.90 18.45
CA PRO A 102 6.34 -1.28 19.65
C PRO A 102 6.32 0.25 19.53
N HIS A 103 5.35 0.89 20.20
CA HIS A 103 5.30 2.35 20.28
C HIS A 103 6.36 2.90 21.25
N ASP A 104 6.83 4.11 20.98
CA ASP A 104 7.89 4.76 21.76
C ASP A 104 7.33 5.84 22.72
N LEU A 105 6.01 5.82 22.98
CA LEU A 105 5.30 6.81 23.81
C LEU A 105 5.80 6.94 25.25
N ARG A 106 6.55 5.96 25.77
CA ARG A 106 7.13 6.00 27.12
C ARG A 106 8.51 6.65 27.18
N LEU A 107 9.11 6.94 26.02
CA LEU A 107 10.41 7.60 25.93
C LEU A 107 10.24 9.11 26.09
N ARG A 108 11.24 9.76 26.68
CA ARG A 108 11.23 11.23 26.87
C ARG A 108 11.28 12.00 25.55
N ALA A 109 11.87 11.40 24.52
CA ALA A 109 11.94 11.94 23.17
C ALA A 109 11.85 10.79 22.16
N PRO A 110 11.25 11.02 20.97
CA PRO A 110 11.20 10.01 19.93
C PRO A 110 12.60 9.66 19.42
N VAL A 111 12.92 8.36 19.41
CA VAL A 111 14.26 7.85 19.02
C VAL A 111 14.27 7.34 17.58
N ARG A 112 13.17 6.70 17.15
CA ARG A 112 13.03 6.14 15.81
C ARG A 112 12.26 7.08 14.90
N THR A 113 12.51 6.98 13.60
CA THR A 113 11.90 7.84 12.58
C THR A 113 11.03 7.01 11.64
N ALA A 114 9.78 7.39 11.43
CA ALA A 114 8.92 6.75 10.44
C ALA A 114 9.03 7.46 9.08
N VAL A 115 9.17 6.69 8.01
CA VAL A 115 9.22 7.15 6.62
C VAL A 115 8.09 6.47 5.86
N LEU A 116 7.45 7.20 4.94
CA LEU A 116 6.40 6.64 4.08
C LEU A 116 6.86 6.71 2.63
N LEU A 117 6.85 5.56 1.95
CA LEU A 117 7.05 5.44 0.51
C LEU A 117 5.72 5.08 -0.15
N TYR A 118 5.20 5.94 -1.02
CA TYR A 118 3.94 5.72 -1.73
C TYR A 118 4.19 5.52 -3.23
N CYS A 119 3.84 4.34 -3.71
CA CYS A 119 3.92 3.97 -5.12
C CYS A 119 2.62 4.37 -5.80
N ARG A 120 2.69 5.26 -6.78
CA ARG A 120 1.50 5.78 -7.45
C ARG A 120 1.68 5.84 -8.95
N ALA A 121 0.55 5.80 -9.65
CA ALA A 121 0.50 6.10 -11.06
C ALA A 121 0.51 7.62 -11.29
N GLY A 122 1.03 8.04 -12.45
CA GLY A 122 0.95 9.41 -12.92
C GLY A 122 2.15 10.28 -12.56
N GLU A 123 1.90 11.59 -12.69
CA GLU A 123 2.92 12.63 -12.63
C GLU A 123 3.53 12.75 -11.22
N PRO A 124 4.77 13.23 -11.12
CA PRO A 124 5.50 13.43 -9.87
C PRO A 124 5.08 14.70 -9.10
N ARG A 125 4.05 15.40 -9.57
CA ARG A 125 3.57 16.63 -8.95
C ARG A 125 2.81 16.30 -7.68
N TRP A 126 2.87 17.18 -6.69
CA TRP A 126 2.08 16.99 -5.47
C TRP A 126 0.59 16.85 -5.80
N THR A 127 -0.12 15.97 -5.10
CA THR A 127 -1.57 15.76 -5.20
C THR A 127 -2.23 15.83 -3.83
N GLU A 128 -3.55 15.95 -3.82
CA GLU A 128 -4.35 15.92 -2.58
C GLU A 128 -4.13 14.63 -1.78
N THR A 129 -3.98 13.49 -2.46
CA THR A 129 -3.62 12.22 -1.83
C THR A 129 -2.28 12.30 -1.10
N ASP A 130 -1.28 13.00 -1.65
CA ASP A 130 -0.02 13.22 -0.94
C ASP A 130 -0.23 14.06 0.30
N GLY A 131 -1.03 15.12 0.22
CA GLY A 131 -1.33 15.98 1.36
C GLY A 131 -2.01 15.22 2.50
N ALA A 132 -2.96 14.33 2.16
CA ALA A 132 -3.59 13.44 3.14
C ALA A 132 -2.58 12.44 3.73
N TRP A 133 -1.68 11.87 2.92
CA TRP A 133 -0.64 10.94 3.42
C TRP A 133 0.36 11.64 4.34
N MET A 134 0.81 12.83 3.97
CA MET A 134 1.68 13.67 4.79
C MET A 134 1.04 13.99 6.14
N TRP A 135 -0.23 14.41 6.12
CA TRP A 135 -0.98 14.67 7.35
C TRP A 135 -1.10 13.40 8.20
N GLY A 136 -1.52 12.29 7.57
CA GLY A 136 -1.72 11.01 8.25
C GLY A 136 -0.43 10.46 8.85
N LEU A 137 0.69 10.59 8.14
CA LEU A 137 2.02 10.22 8.63
C LEU A 137 2.42 11.04 9.85
N ARG A 138 2.27 12.36 9.78
CA ARG A 138 2.61 13.24 10.90
C ARG A 138 1.80 12.90 12.15
N ASP A 139 0.48 12.76 12.02
CA ASP A 139 -0.39 12.45 13.15
C ASP A 139 -0.14 11.03 13.69
N ALA A 140 0.05 10.03 12.82
CA ALA A 140 0.37 8.68 13.22
C ALA A 140 1.71 8.59 13.98
N CYS A 141 2.72 9.35 13.55
CA CYS A 141 4.01 9.42 14.25
C CYS A 141 3.84 9.97 15.67
N THR A 142 3.10 11.07 15.83
CA THR A 142 2.77 11.64 17.14
C THR A 142 2.08 10.61 18.04
N LEU A 143 1.09 9.90 17.51
CA LEU A 143 0.31 8.90 18.26
C LEU A 143 1.06 7.60 18.52
N HIS A 144 2.14 7.30 17.79
CA HIS A 144 2.98 6.11 17.99
C HIS A 144 4.31 6.42 18.71
N GLY A 145 4.58 7.70 19.01
CA GLY A 145 5.81 8.14 19.68
C GLY A 145 7.05 8.14 18.78
N LEU A 146 6.88 8.23 17.46
CA LEU A 146 7.98 8.24 16.48
C LEU A 146 8.27 9.67 15.99
N ARG A 147 9.49 9.90 15.49
CA ARG A 147 9.78 11.11 14.70
C ARG A 147 9.09 10.99 13.35
N CYS A 148 8.39 12.04 12.94
CA CYS A 148 7.89 12.13 11.58
C CYS A 148 9.06 12.31 10.62
N GLY A 149 9.25 11.38 9.69
CA GLY A 149 10.28 11.40 8.67
C GLY A 149 9.72 11.72 7.29
N ALA A 150 10.54 11.44 6.27
CA ALA A 150 10.25 11.79 4.89
C ALA A 150 9.00 11.11 4.33
N TYR A 151 8.31 11.81 3.43
CA TYR A 151 7.32 11.25 2.51
C TYR A 151 7.95 11.16 1.12
N ILE A 152 7.98 9.95 0.57
CA ILE A 152 8.63 9.64 -0.70
C ILE A 152 7.58 9.12 -1.65
N THR A 153 7.53 9.67 -2.86
CA THR A 153 6.70 9.13 -3.94
C THR A 153 7.56 8.29 -4.87
N LEU A 154 6.98 7.22 -5.38
CA LEU A 154 7.57 6.38 -6.42
C LEU A 154 6.60 6.32 -7.62
N THR A 155 6.97 6.99 -8.70
CA THR A 155 6.26 6.93 -9.98
C THR A 155 6.90 5.86 -10.89
N PRO A 156 6.35 5.59 -12.09
CA PRO A 156 6.97 4.67 -13.05
C PRO A 156 8.41 5.05 -13.43
N ASP A 157 8.72 6.35 -13.51
CA ASP A 157 10.03 6.82 -14.00
C ASP A 157 11.02 7.14 -12.88
N ARG A 158 10.52 7.58 -11.72
CA ARG A 158 11.38 8.14 -10.67
C ARG A 158 10.83 7.98 -9.25
N TRP A 159 11.70 8.19 -8.28
CA TRP A 159 11.32 8.51 -6.91
C TRP A 159 11.66 9.96 -6.57
N GLN A 160 10.91 10.54 -5.64
CA GLN A 160 11.11 11.90 -5.16
C GLN A 160 10.74 12.00 -3.67
N VAL A 161 11.60 12.66 -2.89
CA VAL A 161 11.29 13.04 -1.50
C VAL A 161 10.53 14.36 -1.54
N LEU A 162 9.30 14.40 -1.02
CA LEU A 162 8.49 15.61 -1.06
C LEU A 162 8.93 16.58 0.04
N GLY A 163 8.91 17.87 -0.30
CA GLY A 163 9.45 18.94 0.55
C GLY A 163 10.98 19.10 0.43
N GLU A 164 11.62 18.28 -0.41
CA GLU A 164 13.04 18.33 -0.70
C GLU A 164 13.28 18.26 -2.21
N ASP A 165 14.37 18.85 -2.71
CA ASP A 165 14.76 18.76 -4.12
C ASP A 165 15.53 17.46 -4.44
N ARG A 166 15.25 16.38 -3.70
CA ARG A 166 15.95 15.09 -3.83
C ARG A 166 15.07 14.05 -4.50
N GLY A 167 15.64 13.41 -5.52
CA GLY A 167 14.99 12.37 -6.30
C GLY A 167 15.98 11.59 -7.15
N GLY A 168 15.48 10.57 -7.85
CA GLY A 168 16.30 9.74 -8.72
C GLY A 168 15.46 8.77 -9.54
N ARG A 169 16.09 8.01 -10.44
CA ARG A 169 15.38 7.03 -11.28
C ARG A 169 14.75 5.93 -10.43
N ARG A 170 13.63 5.38 -10.90
CA ARG A 170 12.97 4.23 -10.27
C ARG A 170 13.95 3.06 -10.12
N PRO A 171 13.98 2.37 -8.96
CA PRO A 171 14.75 1.14 -8.81
C PRO A 171 14.26 0.07 -9.78
N THR A 172 15.18 -0.57 -10.48
CA THR A 172 14.90 -1.80 -11.20
C THR A 172 14.91 -2.96 -10.21
N PRO A 173 13.94 -3.89 -10.26
CA PRO A 173 13.98 -5.08 -9.42
C PRO A 173 15.29 -5.85 -9.66
N SER A 174 15.91 -6.33 -8.58
CA SER A 174 17.13 -7.13 -8.69
C SER A 174 16.89 -8.37 -9.58
N PRO A 175 17.75 -8.63 -10.58
CA PRO A 175 17.57 -9.73 -11.54
C PRO A 175 17.71 -11.13 -10.93
N MET A 176 18.07 -11.24 -9.64
CA MET A 176 18.23 -12.52 -8.92
C MET A 176 16.91 -13.28 -8.68
N ASP A 177 15.77 -12.68 -9.05
CA ASP A 177 14.42 -13.25 -8.91
C ASP A 177 13.67 -13.35 -10.26
N GLN A 178 14.38 -13.46 -11.38
CA GLN A 178 13.71 -13.97 -12.58
C GLN A 178 13.38 -15.45 -12.35
N PRO A 179 12.11 -15.87 -12.45
CA PRO A 179 11.82 -17.30 -12.46
C PRO A 179 12.64 -17.89 -13.60
N LEU A 180 13.47 -18.88 -13.24
CA LEU A 180 14.25 -19.67 -14.18
C LEU A 180 13.27 -20.16 -15.25
N GLY A 181 13.26 -19.48 -16.40
CA GLY A 181 12.37 -19.81 -17.50
C GLY A 181 12.54 -21.29 -17.80
N GLU A 182 11.41 -21.99 -17.85
CA GLU A 182 11.35 -23.39 -18.27
C GLU A 182 12.22 -23.57 -19.53
N PRO A 183 13.04 -24.64 -19.62
CA PRO A 183 13.83 -24.86 -20.81
C PRO A 183 12.89 -25.05 -21.99
N ALA A 184 12.96 -24.13 -22.95
CA ALA A 184 12.28 -24.27 -24.23
C ALA A 184 12.62 -25.66 -24.83
N PRO A 185 11.64 -26.39 -25.39
CA PRO A 185 11.93 -27.65 -26.03
C PRO A 185 12.86 -27.39 -27.23
N SER A 186 14.02 -28.04 -27.17
CA SER A 186 15.03 -28.10 -28.21
C SER A 186 14.41 -28.34 -29.59
N ALA A 187 14.44 -27.31 -30.45
CA ALA A 187 14.17 -27.47 -31.88
C ALA A 187 15.44 -27.99 -32.56
N ALA A 188 15.64 -29.30 -32.51
CA ALA A 188 16.63 -30.02 -33.31
C ALA A 188 15.91 -30.96 -34.28
N GLY A 189 16.23 -30.85 -35.59
CA GLY A 189 15.85 -31.80 -36.63
C GLY A 189 14.92 -31.19 -37.69
N ARG A 190 15.43 -30.45 -38.68
CA ARG A 190 16.00 -30.96 -39.94
C ARG A 190 14.97 -31.63 -40.86
N ARG A 191 14.52 -30.83 -41.84
CA ARG A 191 14.23 -31.14 -43.25
C ARG A 191 14.09 -32.62 -43.63
N GLU A 192 12.91 -32.98 -44.13
CA GLU A 192 12.77 -33.94 -45.21
C GLU A 192 11.62 -33.54 -46.14
N THR A 193 11.90 -33.68 -47.43
CA THR A 193 11.16 -33.18 -48.59
C THR A 193 10.56 -34.33 -49.38
N LEU A 194 9.34 -34.13 -49.90
CA LEU A 194 8.70 -34.78 -51.05
C LEU A 194 8.26 -36.25 -50.83
N ARG A 195 7.08 -36.72 -51.27
CA ARG A 195 6.36 -36.50 -52.54
C ARG A 195 4.96 -37.15 -52.52
N ALA A 196 4.01 -36.57 -53.29
CA ALA A 196 2.91 -37.19 -54.06
C ALA A 196 1.85 -38.06 -53.31
N THR A 197 0.53 -38.06 -53.56
CA THR A 197 -0.33 -37.58 -54.66
C THR A 197 -1.81 -37.71 -54.24
N ALA A 198 -2.65 -36.82 -54.81
CA ALA A 198 -4.04 -37.01 -55.24
C ALA A 198 -5.26 -36.97 -54.26
N ALA A 199 -6.19 -36.08 -54.67
CA ALA A 199 -7.66 -36.17 -54.69
C ALA A 199 -8.52 -35.65 -53.51
N ARG A 200 -9.16 -34.49 -53.77
CA ARG A 200 -10.46 -33.99 -53.24
C ARG A 200 -11.62 -34.89 -53.79
N PRO A 201 -12.86 -34.93 -53.24
CA PRO A 201 -13.72 -33.75 -53.02
C PRO A 201 -14.57 -33.71 -51.73
N GLU A 202 -15.06 -32.50 -51.43
CA GLU A 202 -16.24 -32.12 -50.60
C GLU A 202 -17.53 -32.87 -51.01
N ALA A 203 -18.63 -33.01 -50.24
CA ALA A 203 -19.10 -32.52 -48.93
C ALA A 203 -20.31 -33.42 -48.50
N PRO A 204 -21.41 -32.90 -47.90
CA PRO A 204 -21.69 -32.80 -46.47
C PRO A 204 -22.91 -33.62 -46.03
N ARG A 205 -23.00 -34.12 -44.78
CA ARG A 205 -24.29 -34.44 -44.15
C ARG A 205 -24.30 -34.23 -42.64
N THR A 206 -25.07 -33.23 -42.25
CA THR A 206 -25.68 -32.97 -40.95
C THR A 206 -26.48 -34.19 -40.48
N ALA A 207 -26.29 -34.62 -39.23
CA ALA A 207 -27.30 -35.41 -38.51
C ALA A 207 -27.15 -35.18 -37.00
N MET A 208 -28.24 -34.65 -36.42
CA MET A 208 -28.48 -34.58 -34.98
C MET A 208 -28.49 -35.99 -34.34
N GLY A 209 -28.01 -36.07 -33.11
CA GLY A 209 -28.23 -37.23 -32.23
C GLY A 209 -27.71 -36.94 -30.81
N ILE A 210 -28.63 -36.91 -29.86
CA ILE A 210 -28.50 -36.46 -28.46
C ILE A 210 -27.88 -37.58 -27.55
N PRO A 211 -27.92 -37.48 -26.20
CA PRO A 211 -26.87 -37.04 -25.27
C PRO A 211 -26.14 -38.19 -24.56
N GLY A 212 -24.95 -37.91 -24.01
CA GLY A 212 -24.18 -38.90 -23.26
C GLY A 212 -23.32 -38.32 -22.15
N GLN A 213 -23.92 -38.27 -20.95
CA GLN A 213 -23.32 -38.64 -19.66
C GLN A 213 -22.15 -37.83 -19.04
N ASN A 214 -22.46 -37.44 -17.79
CA ASN A 214 -21.70 -37.69 -16.56
C ASN A 214 -20.62 -36.71 -16.06
N ARG A 215 -20.89 -36.27 -14.81
CA ARG A 215 -19.96 -36.22 -13.66
C ARG A 215 -18.91 -35.11 -13.63
N SER A 216 -18.59 -34.44 -12.52
CA SER A 216 -19.13 -34.40 -11.15
C SER A 216 -18.66 -33.08 -10.52
N VAL A 217 -19.45 -32.54 -9.60
CA VAL A 217 -19.08 -31.48 -8.65
C VAL A 217 -18.64 -32.13 -7.34
N PRO A 218 -17.56 -31.71 -6.67
CA PRO A 218 -17.38 -32.00 -5.26
C PRO A 218 -18.06 -30.93 -4.41
N ARG A 219 -19.02 -31.36 -3.60
CA ARG A 219 -19.60 -30.62 -2.48
C ARG A 219 -18.57 -30.53 -1.34
N CYS A 220 -18.37 -29.33 -0.81
CA CYS A 220 -17.83 -29.10 0.53
C CYS A 220 -18.91 -29.41 1.58
N THR A 221 -18.58 -30.22 2.57
CA THR A 221 -19.39 -30.45 3.78
C THR A 221 -18.50 -30.68 4.99
N GLY A 222 -18.86 -30.04 6.10
CA GLY A 222 -18.39 -30.31 7.47
C GLY A 222 -17.21 -29.44 7.89
N GLY A 223 -17.30 -28.51 8.86
CA GLY A 223 -18.18 -28.46 10.03
C GLY A 223 -17.43 -29.02 11.24
N GLY A 224 -17.06 -28.17 12.20
CA GLY A 224 -16.43 -28.61 13.45
C GLY A 224 -15.77 -27.48 14.24
N ALA A 225 -16.58 -26.70 14.94
CA ALA A 225 -16.14 -25.98 16.14
C ALA A 225 -16.07 -26.97 17.32
N PRO A 226 -15.23 -26.69 18.32
CA PRO A 226 -15.76 -26.84 19.68
C PRO A 226 -15.45 -25.65 20.58
N GLU A 227 -16.27 -25.63 21.61
CA GLU A 227 -16.62 -24.57 22.54
C GLU A 227 -15.71 -24.52 23.77
N ALA A 228 -15.92 -23.44 24.52
CA ALA A 228 -15.26 -22.95 25.72
C ALA A 228 -14.99 -23.95 26.85
N HIS A 229 -13.89 -23.72 27.55
CA HIS A 229 -13.79 -23.97 28.99
C HIS A 229 -13.36 -22.68 29.71
N ARG A 230 -14.31 -22.08 30.44
CA ARG A 230 -14.06 -21.09 31.48
C ARG A 230 -13.95 -21.82 32.80
N HIS A 231 -12.85 -21.63 33.53
CA HIS A 231 -12.77 -21.93 34.95
C HIS A 231 -12.56 -20.64 35.72
N THR A 232 -13.60 -20.27 36.47
CA THR A 232 -13.55 -19.28 37.56
C THR A 232 -13.26 -20.05 38.84
N ALA A 233 -12.23 -19.64 39.59
CA ALA A 233 -12.05 -20.02 40.98
C ALA A 233 -11.78 -18.76 41.79
N ALA A 234 -12.64 -18.54 42.77
CA ALA A 234 -12.55 -17.48 43.76
C ALA A 234 -11.47 -17.80 44.81
N ARG A 235 -10.84 -16.74 45.32
CA ARG A 235 -10.45 -16.60 46.73
C ARG A 235 -10.29 -15.12 47.05
#